data_AF-A0A9X1LPW0-F1
#
_entry.id   AF-A0A9X1LPW0-F1
#
_cell.length_a   1.000
_cell.length_b   1.000
_cell.length_c   1.000
_cell.angle_alpha   90.00
_cell.angle_beta   90.00
_cell.angle_gamma   90.00
#
_symmetry.space_group_name_H-M   'P 1'
#
loop_
_entity.id
_entity.type
_entity.pdbx_description
1 polymer ?
#
loop_
_entity_poly.entity_id
_entity_poly.type
_entity_poly.pdbx_seq_one_letter_code
_entity_poly.pdbx_strand_id
1 'polypeptide(L)'
;MREWWDLARHSDASGWFRLRGGALEAVWQRIAAEVFLRTHEELTSLGALDPLPETSDPHMWHPLQERIGLQQDSDGIHRSLARVGLSPEPCVVLVLEGQTEMAHVPALLDALGISKPQQVRIINQRTSSDRPNQLARYVSPRLGRVRGDRQLIEAGPTALIIAMDAEGRYWGTPEARERHLGELRGIVRQEVAEQGGTITDHELEILVQLHTWGCQKYELANFTDEELETAIGQVLRANPDAAGSEAAWSPRLRADIEYVRESMLDIGVVFDRIQQHVSKVKLAEVLLPVLIAKLEHERYPGHIHPPVVDLAYNLARLVSRLSGGGYSLETPVPVPQ
;
A
#
# COMPACT_ATOMS: atom_id res chain seq x y z
N MET A 1 -23.35 -2.36 18.60
CA MET A 1 -23.48 -3.82 18.86
C MET A 1 -23.26 -4.66 17.61
N ARG A 2 -23.91 -4.36 16.48
CA ARG A 2 -23.78 -5.14 15.23
C ARG A 2 -22.34 -5.29 14.71
N GLU A 3 -21.56 -4.22 14.74
CA GLU A 3 -20.13 -4.25 14.36
C GLU A 3 -19.30 -5.25 15.19
N TRP A 4 -19.60 -5.38 16.48
CA TRP A 4 -18.93 -6.34 17.36
C TRP A 4 -19.35 -7.78 17.07
N TRP A 5 -20.60 -8.00 16.68
CA TRP A 5 -21.07 -9.33 16.27
C TRP A 5 -20.39 -9.82 14.99
N ASP A 6 -20.23 -8.93 13.99
CA ASP A 6 -19.54 -9.23 12.74
C ASP A 6 -18.10 -9.72 12.96
N LEU A 7 -17.44 -9.27 14.03
CA LEU A 7 -16.12 -9.76 14.43
C LEU A 7 -16.21 -11.02 15.32
N ALA A 8 -17.06 -10.99 16.34
CA ALA A 8 -17.16 -12.05 17.34
C ALA A 8 -17.56 -13.40 16.72
N ARG A 9 -18.38 -13.39 15.65
CA ARG A 9 -18.79 -14.61 14.93
C ARG A 9 -17.62 -15.41 14.31
N HIS A 10 -16.47 -14.78 14.06
CA HIS A 10 -15.27 -15.45 13.54
C HIS A 10 -14.40 -16.07 14.64
N SER A 11 -14.72 -15.79 15.91
CA SER A 11 -14.07 -16.42 17.05
C SER A 11 -14.71 -17.78 17.35
N ASP A 12 -13.91 -18.70 17.87
CA ASP A 12 -14.42 -19.90 18.51
C ASP A 12 -15.06 -19.58 19.88
N ALA A 13 -15.73 -20.57 20.47
CA ALA A 13 -16.35 -20.45 21.78
C ALA A 13 -15.36 -20.04 22.86
N SER A 14 -14.10 -20.49 22.78
CA SER A 14 -13.06 -20.16 23.76
C SER A 14 -12.71 -18.67 23.73
N GLY A 15 -12.69 -18.05 22.55
CA GLY A 15 -12.45 -16.62 22.39
C GLY A 15 -13.64 -15.78 22.83
N TRP A 16 -14.88 -16.26 22.72
CA TRP A 16 -16.05 -15.56 23.27
C TRP A 16 -15.94 -15.35 24.79
N PHE A 17 -15.47 -16.37 25.53
CA PHE A 17 -15.26 -16.26 26.98
C PHE A 17 -14.15 -15.27 27.38
N ARG A 18 -13.28 -14.88 26.43
CA ARG A 18 -12.24 -13.87 26.67
C ARG A 18 -12.73 -12.44 26.47
N LEU A 19 -13.89 -12.24 25.83
CA LEU A 19 -14.47 -10.92 25.61
C LEU A 19 -14.85 -10.26 26.94
N ARG A 20 -14.85 -8.92 26.96
CA ARG A 20 -15.22 -8.10 28.13
C ARG A 20 -16.14 -6.95 27.69
N GLY A 21 -16.88 -6.40 28.64
CA GLY A 21 -17.75 -5.23 28.42
C GLY A 21 -18.79 -5.45 27.32
N GLY A 22 -19.01 -4.44 26.48
CA GLY A 22 -20.05 -4.47 25.44
C GLY A 22 -19.89 -5.57 24.38
N ALA A 23 -18.67 -6.06 24.12
CA ALA A 23 -18.46 -7.18 23.20
C ALA A 23 -18.99 -8.50 23.77
N LEU A 24 -18.76 -8.75 25.07
CA LEU A 24 -19.28 -9.93 25.76
C LEU A 24 -20.82 -9.88 25.86
N GLU A 25 -21.37 -8.71 26.16
CA GLU A 25 -22.82 -8.49 26.22
C GLU A 25 -23.48 -8.75 24.86
N ALA A 26 -22.90 -8.24 23.77
CA ALA A 26 -23.40 -8.48 22.42
C ALA A 26 -23.44 -9.96 22.05
N VAL A 27 -22.41 -10.73 22.42
CA VAL A 27 -22.38 -12.19 22.20
C VAL A 27 -23.48 -12.89 23.00
N TRP A 28 -23.66 -12.57 24.29
CA TRP A 28 -24.70 -13.18 25.10
C TRP A 28 -26.12 -12.84 24.61
N GLN A 29 -26.36 -11.60 24.23
CA GLN A 29 -27.64 -11.19 23.64
C GLN A 29 -27.91 -11.96 22.34
N ARG A 30 -26.90 -12.15 21.50
CA ARG A 30 -27.05 -12.91 20.25
C ARG A 30 -27.29 -14.40 20.52
N ILE A 31 -26.59 -15.00 21.47
CA ILE A 31 -26.82 -16.39 21.91
C ILE A 31 -28.26 -16.54 22.42
N ALA A 32 -28.72 -15.64 23.28
CA ALA A 32 -30.10 -15.66 23.76
C ALA A 32 -31.11 -15.56 22.61
N ALA A 33 -30.89 -14.64 21.65
CA ALA A 33 -31.73 -14.52 20.47
C ALA A 33 -31.74 -15.80 19.61
N GLU A 34 -30.62 -16.50 19.48
CA GLU A 34 -30.55 -17.78 18.75
C GLU A 34 -31.33 -18.89 19.46
N VAL A 35 -31.24 -18.94 20.80
CA VAL A 35 -32.02 -19.90 21.60
C VAL A 35 -33.51 -19.67 21.39
N PHE A 36 -33.97 -18.42 21.50
CA PHE A 36 -35.38 -18.10 21.25
C PHE A 36 -35.81 -18.43 19.83
N LEU A 37 -34.97 -18.15 18.83
CA LEU A 37 -35.25 -18.46 17.43
C LEU A 37 -35.38 -19.97 17.20
N ARG A 38 -34.48 -20.79 17.73
CA ARG A 38 -34.55 -22.26 17.63
C ARG A 38 -35.75 -22.84 18.35
N THR A 39 -36.05 -22.35 19.55
CA THR A 39 -37.26 -22.77 20.27
C THR A 39 -38.53 -22.42 19.50
N HIS A 40 -38.58 -21.24 18.87
CA HIS A 40 -39.70 -20.88 18.00
C HIS A 40 -39.82 -21.86 16.83
N GLU A 41 -38.74 -22.17 16.13
CA GLU A 41 -38.73 -23.13 15.00
C GLU A 41 -39.20 -24.53 15.42
N GLU A 42 -38.75 -25.01 16.59
CA GLU A 42 -39.22 -26.27 17.17
C GLU A 42 -40.72 -26.23 17.44
N LEU A 43 -41.24 -25.18 18.08
CA LEU A 43 -42.67 -25.04 18.36
C LEU A 43 -43.52 -24.90 17.09
N THR A 44 -43.03 -24.17 16.08
CA THR A 44 -43.66 -24.11 14.75
C THR A 44 -43.71 -25.50 14.10
N SER A 45 -42.63 -26.28 14.17
CA SER A 45 -42.58 -27.63 13.59
C SER A 45 -43.58 -28.60 14.24
N LEU A 46 -43.92 -28.35 15.51
CA LEU A 46 -44.94 -29.07 16.27
C LEU A 46 -46.36 -28.52 16.04
N GLY A 47 -46.51 -27.47 15.23
CA GLY A 47 -47.80 -26.81 14.95
C GLY A 47 -48.34 -25.96 16.11
N ALA A 48 -47.51 -25.64 17.11
CA ALA A 48 -47.91 -24.85 18.27
C ALA A 48 -47.83 -23.33 18.04
N LEU A 49 -47.11 -22.89 17.01
CA LEU A 49 -46.95 -21.49 16.61
C LEU A 49 -46.99 -21.34 15.09
N ASP A 50 -47.36 -20.15 14.62
CA ASP A 50 -47.23 -19.77 13.21
C ASP A 50 -45.75 -19.71 12.79
N PRO A 51 -45.41 -19.99 11.52
CA PRO A 51 -44.05 -19.85 11.03
C PRO A 51 -43.61 -18.39 10.94
N LEU A 52 -42.31 -18.17 11.08
CA LEU A 52 -41.70 -16.84 10.84
C LEU A 52 -41.83 -16.45 9.35
N PRO A 53 -41.81 -15.15 9.04
CA PRO A 53 -41.82 -14.68 7.65
C PRO A 53 -40.69 -15.31 6.85
N GLU A 54 -40.99 -15.77 5.64
CA GLU A 54 -39.95 -16.16 4.70
C GLU A 54 -39.09 -14.96 4.37
N THR A 55 -37.79 -15.11 4.62
CA THR A 55 -36.78 -14.08 4.36
C THR A 55 -35.82 -14.58 3.29
N SER A 56 -36.31 -15.43 2.39
CA SER A 56 -35.54 -16.19 1.41
C SER A 56 -34.88 -15.32 0.33
N ASP A 57 -35.18 -14.02 0.26
CA ASP A 57 -34.55 -13.11 -0.69
C ASP A 57 -33.05 -12.93 -0.34
N PRO A 58 -32.14 -13.49 -1.15
CA PRO A 58 -30.70 -13.38 -0.90
C PRO A 58 -30.16 -11.97 -1.16
N HIS A 59 -30.94 -11.11 -1.84
CA HIS A 59 -30.54 -9.74 -2.15
C HIS A 59 -30.88 -8.77 -1.00
N MET A 60 -31.83 -9.12 -0.15
CA MET A 60 -32.25 -8.31 0.98
C MET A 60 -31.67 -8.85 2.29
N TRP A 61 -30.96 -7.98 3.01
CA TRP A 61 -30.47 -8.35 4.33
C TRP A 61 -31.63 -8.48 5.33
N HIS A 62 -31.68 -9.60 6.06
CA HIS A 62 -32.63 -9.78 7.16
C HIS A 62 -31.96 -10.34 8.43
N PRO A 63 -32.25 -9.83 9.65
CA PRO A 63 -31.66 -10.33 10.90
C PRO A 63 -31.82 -11.85 11.12
N LEU A 64 -32.93 -12.44 10.65
CA LEU A 64 -33.21 -13.88 10.75
C LEU A 64 -32.26 -14.76 9.90
N GLN A 65 -31.59 -14.17 8.91
CA GLN A 65 -30.58 -14.85 8.09
C GLN A 65 -29.21 -14.93 8.81
N GLU A 66 -28.96 -14.13 9.85
CA GLU A 66 -27.65 -14.07 10.52
C GLU A 66 -27.49 -15.12 11.63
N ARG A 67 -27.68 -16.42 11.34
CA ARG A 67 -27.64 -17.50 12.34
C ARG A 67 -26.27 -17.66 13.03
N ILE A 68 -26.28 -18.14 14.28
CA ILE A 68 -25.04 -18.54 14.96
C ILE A 68 -24.53 -19.85 14.35
N GLY A 69 -23.37 -19.77 13.71
CA GLY A 69 -22.70 -20.87 13.04
C GLY A 69 -21.92 -20.37 11.82
N LEU A 70 -20.99 -21.20 11.31
CA LEU A 70 -20.36 -21.01 10.00
C LEU A 70 -21.40 -21.30 8.91
N GLN A 71 -22.39 -20.44 8.76
CA GLN A 71 -23.18 -20.43 7.54
C GLN A 71 -22.31 -19.93 6.39
N GLN A 72 -22.52 -20.53 5.22
CA GLN A 72 -21.84 -20.19 3.97
C GLN A 72 -22.12 -18.76 3.49
N ASP A 73 -22.90 -17.94 4.22
CA ASP A 73 -23.46 -16.64 3.82
C ASP A 73 -23.02 -15.41 4.66
N SER A 74 -22.03 -15.52 5.55
CA SER A 74 -21.49 -14.34 6.26
C SER A 74 -20.31 -13.64 5.61
N ASP A 75 -20.17 -12.31 5.78
CA ASP A 75 -18.95 -11.61 5.38
C ASP A 75 -17.70 -12.33 5.92
N GLY A 76 -16.62 -12.38 5.13
CA GLY A 76 -15.35 -12.98 5.54
C GLY A 76 -14.65 -12.16 6.62
N ILE A 77 -13.78 -12.79 7.41
CA ILE A 77 -13.11 -12.14 8.56
C ILE A 77 -12.33 -10.88 8.15
N HIS A 78 -11.67 -10.91 6.99
CA HIS A 78 -10.90 -9.78 6.48
C HIS A 78 -11.78 -8.55 6.22
N ARG A 79 -13.02 -8.76 5.75
CA ARG A 79 -13.97 -7.68 5.49
C ARG A 79 -14.54 -7.13 6.78
N SER A 80 -14.86 -8.00 7.73
CA SER A 80 -15.28 -7.60 9.08
C SER A 80 -14.20 -6.76 9.77
N LEU A 81 -12.93 -7.16 9.66
CA LEU A 81 -11.77 -6.41 10.15
C LEU A 81 -11.58 -5.07 9.41
N ALA A 82 -11.71 -5.06 8.09
CA ALA A 82 -11.58 -3.84 7.30
C ALA A 82 -12.65 -2.79 7.66
N ARG A 83 -13.90 -3.21 7.89
CA ARG A 83 -15.01 -2.31 8.28
C ARG A 83 -14.76 -1.55 9.59
N VAL A 84 -13.97 -2.12 10.50
CA VAL A 84 -13.60 -1.48 11.78
C VAL A 84 -12.18 -0.89 11.75
N GLY A 85 -11.53 -0.82 10.59
CA GLY A 85 -10.17 -0.29 10.45
C GLY A 85 -9.07 -1.18 11.05
N LEU A 86 -9.34 -2.48 11.24
CA LEU A 86 -8.41 -3.48 11.78
C LEU A 86 -7.89 -4.46 10.72
N SER A 87 -8.00 -4.12 9.42
CA SER A 87 -7.46 -4.97 8.35
C SER A 87 -5.96 -5.20 8.56
N PRO A 88 -5.49 -6.46 8.55
CA PRO A 88 -4.06 -6.76 8.63
C PRO A 88 -3.33 -6.51 7.29
N GLU A 89 -4.08 -6.40 6.19
CA GLU A 89 -3.53 -6.19 4.86
C GLU A 89 -3.18 -4.72 4.63
N PRO A 90 -2.00 -4.41 4.05
CA PRO A 90 -1.62 -3.05 3.75
C PRO A 90 -2.49 -2.46 2.63
N CYS A 91 -2.78 -1.16 2.69
CA CYS A 91 -3.39 -0.47 1.55
C CYS A 91 -2.42 -0.38 0.37
N VAL A 92 -1.13 -0.22 0.66
CA VAL A 92 -0.07 -0.12 -0.36
C VAL A 92 1.13 -0.97 0.02
N VAL A 93 1.65 -1.74 -0.94
CA VAL A 93 3.00 -2.31 -0.91
C VAL A 93 3.89 -1.45 -1.79
N LEU A 94 4.85 -0.77 -1.19
CA LEU A 94 5.81 0.09 -1.88
C LEU A 94 7.14 -0.63 -2.01
N VAL A 95 7.64 -0.77 -3.23
CA VAL A 95 8.92 -1.40 -3.54
C VAL A 95 9.94 -0.31 -3.86
N LEU A 96 11.05 -0.28 -3.12
CA LEU A 96 12.14 0.69 -3.27
C LEU A 96 13.46 -0.03 -3.60
N GLU A 97 14.31 0.61 -4.40
CA GLU A 97 15.57 0.03 -4.87
C GLU A 97 16.72 0.23 -3.87
N GLY A 98 17.03 1.49 -3.55
CA GLY A 98 18.24 1.88 -2.86
C GLY A 98 18.09 2.16 -1.37
N GLN A 99 19.24 2.30 -0.71
CA GLN A 99 19.32 2.63 0.72
C GLN A 99 18.92 4.08 1.01
N THR A 100 19.18 5.00 0.07
CA THR A 100 18.83 6.42 0.21
C THR A 100 17.30 6.58 0.30
N GLU A 101 16.56 5.90 -0.57
CA GLU A 101 15.10 5.90 -0.58
C GLU A 101 14.52 5.26 0.69
N MET A 102 15.15 4.19 1.17
CA MET A 102 14.78 3.54 2.43
C MET A 102 15.00 4.43 3.66
N ALA A 103 15.82 5.48 3.57
CA ALA A 103 15.94 6.49 4.62
C ALA A 103 14.91 7.62 4.45
N HIS A 104 14.74 8.14 3.23
CA HIS A 104 13.90 9.31 2.97
C HIS A 104 12.40 9.01 2.94
N VAL A 105 12.00 7.96 2.22
CA VAL A 105 10.57 7.69 1.98
C VAL A 105 9.82 7.40 3.28
N PRO A 106 10.30 6.54 4.20
CA PRO A 106 9.59 6.33 5.46
C PRO A 106 9.41 7.61 6.28
N ALA A 107 10.43 8.49 6.30
CA ALA A 107 10.37 9.75 7.02
C ALA A 107 9.37 10.74 6.38
N LEU A 108 9.29 10.79 5.05
CA LEU A 108 8.27 11.57 4.33
C LEU A 108 6.85 11.05 4.61
N LEU A 109 6.66 9.72 4.62
CA LEU A 109 5.36 9.12 4.95
C LEU A 109 4.95 9.37 6.39
N ASP A 110 5.92 9.39 7.32
CA ASP A 110 5.68 9.74 8.72
C ASP A 110 5.28 11.21 8.88
N ALA A 111 5.95 12.13 8.17
CA ALA A 111 5.58 13.53 8.11
C ALA A 111 4.16 13.76 7.54
N LEU A 112 3.70 12.88 6.63
CA LEU A 112 2.33 12.86 6.10
C LEU A 112 1.33 12.08 6.98
N GLY A 113 1.76 11.47 8.09
CA GLY A 113 0.90 10.72 9.00
C GLY A 113 0.42 9.35 8.47
N ILE A 114 1.11 8.78 7.49
CA ILE A 114 0.78 7.49 6.84
C ILE A 114 1.87 6.41 7.00
N SER A 115 2.58 6.43 8.12
CA SER A 115 3.71 5.53 8.41
C SER A 115 3.34 4.14 8.92
N LYS A 116 2.06 3.84 9.15
CA LYS A 116 1.66 2.53 9.70
C LYS A 116 1.85 1.43 8.65
N PRO A 117 2.31 0.23 9.03
CA PRO A 117 2.48 -0.89 8.09
C PRO A 117 1.19 -1.34 7.38
N GLN A 118 0.01 -1.05 7.95
CA GLN A 118 -1.30 -1.29 7.33
C GLN A 118 -1.68 -0.22 6.29
N GLN A 119 -1.03 0.94 6.32
CA GLN A 119 -1.21 1.97 5.30
C GLN A 119 -0.23 1.74 4.16
N VAL A 120 1.07 1.72 4.48
CA VAL A 120 2.14 1.49 3.50
C VAL A 120 3.13 0.47 4.05
N ARG A 121 3.29 -0.65 3.36
CA ARG A 121 4.32 -1.66 3.63
C ARG A 121 5.46 -1.48 2.65
N ILE A 122 6.62 -1.06 3.15
CA ILE A 122 7.81 -0.81 2.34
C ILE A 122 8.63 -2.10 2.23
N ILE A 123 8.98 -2.48 1.00
CA ILE A 123 9.83 -3.62 0.67
C ILE A 123 11.09 -3.11 -0.02
N ASN A 124 12.24 -3.43 0.56
CA ASN A 124 13.54 -3.15 -0.05
C ASN A 124 13.87 -4.24 -1.07
N GLN A 125 13.89 -3.90 -2.35
CA GLN A 125 14.20 -4.81 -3.45
C GLN A 125 15.70 -5.10 -3.56
N ARG A 126 16.55 -4.20 -3.06
CA ARG A 126 18.03 -4.23 -3.08
C ARG A 126 18.69 -4.26 -4.47
N THR A 127 18.02 -4.80 -5.48
CA THR A 127 18.54 -4.90 -6.86
C THR A 127 17.43 -4.67 -7.88
N SER A 128 17.73 -3.91 -8.94
CA SER A 128 16.83 -3.70 -10.09
C SER A 128 16.64 -4.93 -10.99
N SER A 129 17.36 -6.03 -10.74
CA SER A 129 17.26 -7.28 -11.52
C SER A 129 16.11 -8.19 -11.10
N ASP A 130 15.63 -8.06 -9.86
CA ASP A 130 14.53 -8.88 -9.37
C ASP A 130 13.19 -8.40 -9.95
N ARG A 131 12.29 -9.32 -10.23
CA ARG A 131 10.94 -8.99 -10.70
C ARG A 131 9.96 -9.11 -9.55
N PRO A 132 9.18 -8.07 -9.22
CA PRO A 132 8.19 -8.12 -8.14
C PRO A 132 6.94 -8.95 -8.51
N ASN A 133 7.09 -9.99 -9.34
CA ASN A 133 6.00 -10.87 -9.79
C ASN A 133 5.30 -11.56 -8.61
N GLN A 134 6.06 -11.98 -7.60
CA GLN A 134 5.49 -12.58 -6.39
C GLN A 134 4.67 -11.56 -5.58
N LEU A 135 5.10 -10.29 -5.58
CA LEU A 135 4.36 -9.21 -4.94
C LEU A 135 3.06 -8.90 -5.70
N ALA A 136 3.07 -8.94 -7.03
CA ALA A 136 1.86 -8.79 -7.83
C ALA A 136 0.80 -9.84 -7.47
N ARG A 137 1.19 -11.11 -7.28
CA ARG A 137 0.29 -12.16 -6.78
C ARG A 137 -0.20 -11.85 -5.37
N TYR A 138 0.70 -11.47 -4.47
CA TYR A 138 0.36 -11.15 -3.07
C TYR A 138 -0.66 -10.02 -2.95
N VAL A 139 -0.54 -8.96 -3.77
CA VAL A 139 -1.45 -7.78 -3.71
C VAL A 139 -2.76 -7.99 -4.48
N SER A 140 -2.92 -9.11 -5.18
CA SER A 140 -4.10 -9.34 -6.01
C SER A 140 -5.38 -9.31 -5.16
N PRO A 141 -6.42 -8.57 -5.58
CA PRO A 141 -7.67 -8.47 -4.82
C PRO A 141 -8.25 -9.86 -4.54
N ARG A 142 -8.63 -10.10 -3.28
CA ARG A 142 -9.31 -11.32 -2.88
C ARG A 142 -10.80 -11.13 -3.05
N LEU A 143 -11.40 -11.89 -3.95
CA LEU A 143 -12.81 -11.77 -4.26
C LEU A 143 -13.63 -12.45 -3.18
N GLY A 144 -14.59 -11.71 -2.65
CA GLY A 144 -15.64 -12.23 -1.79
C GLY A 144 -16.89 -12.58 -2.58
N ARG A 145 -18.01 -12.70 -1.87
CA ARG A 145 -19.30 -13.06 -2.48
C ARG A 145 -19.80 -12.02 -3.47
N VAL A 146 -20.55 -12.51 -4.44
CA VAL A 146 -21.39 -11.68 -5.32
C VAL A 146 -22.68 -11.33 -4.57
N ARG A 147 -23.06 -10.05 -4.56
CA ARG A 147 -24.33 -9.57 -3.98
C ARG A 147 -25.06 -8.69 -4.98
N GLY A 148 -26.10 -9.24 -5.59
CA GLY A 148 -26.71 -8.64 -6.79
C GLY A 148 -25.69 -8.59 -7.93
N ASP A 149 -25.55 -7.44 -8.56
CA ASP A 149 -24.61 -7.23 -9.68
C ASP A 149 -23.22 -6.76 -9.22
N ARG A 150 -22.85 -6.91 -7.94
CA ARG A 150 -21.56 -6.46 -7.41
C ARG A 150 -20.78 -7.61 -6.79
N GLN A 151 -19.53 -7.77 -7.23
CA GLN A 151 -18.58 -8.65 -6.54
C GLN A 151 -17.94 -7.89 -5.38
N LEU A 152 -18.21 -8.36 -4.16
CA LEU A 152 -17.65 -7.75 -2.96
C LEU A 152 -16.21 -8.23 -2.81
N ILE A 153 -15.32 -7.37 -2.31
CA ILE A 153 -13.93 -7.74 -2.03
C ILE A 153 -13.86 -8.25 -0.59
N GLU A 154 -13.20 -9.39 -0.38
CA GLU A 154 -13.08 -10.03 0.93
C GLU A 154 -12.08 -9.33 1.83
N ALA A 155 -11.04 -8.72 1.26
CA ALA A 155 -10.10 -7.85 1.95
C ALA A 155 -10.04 -6.48 1.24
N GLY A 156 -9.61 -5.43 1.93
CA GLY A 156 -9.33 -4.16 1.25
C GLY A 156 -8.33 -4.38 0.10
N PRO A 157 -8.51 -3.73 -1.07
CA PRO A 157 -7.54 -3.83 -2.15
C PRO A 157 -6.17 -3.31 -1.69
N THR A 158 -5.12 -4.04 -2.05
CA THR A 158 -3.74 -3.61 -1.86
C THR A 158 -3.18 -3.15 -3.20
N ALA A 159 -2.64 -1.94 -3.26
CA ALA A 159 -1.89 -1.49 -4.43
C ALA A 159 -0.41 -1.88 -4.33
N LEU A 160 0.20 -2.24 -5.46
CA LEU A 160 1.63 -2.39 -5.65
C LEU A 160 2.18 -1.15 -6.35
N ILE A 161 3.04 -0.43 -5.65
CA ILE A 161 3.77 0.73 -6.18
C ILE A 161 5.24 0.37 -6.25
N ILE A 162 5.86 0.54 -7.41
CA ILE A 162 7.28 0.29 -7.63
C ILE A 162 7.93 1.63 -7.89
N ALA A 163 8.92 2.03 -7.10
CA ALA A 163 9.66 3.27 -7.31
C ALA A 163 11.16 2.95 -7.50
N MET A 164 11.65 3.15 -8.72
CA MET A 164 12.98 2.69 -9.18
C MET A 164 13.70 3.79 -9.96
N ASP A 165 15.02 3.69 -10.04
CA ASP A 165 15.79 4.45 -11.04
C ASP A 165 15.38 4.02 -12.47
N ALA A 166 15.35 4.95 -13.41
CA ALA A 166 15.07 4.65 -14.83
C ALA A 166 16.29 4.05 -15.52
N GLU A 167 16.75 2.89 -15.05
CA GLU A 167 17.94 2.22 -15.58
C GLU A 167 17.77 0.72 -15.85
N GLY A 168 18.82 0.14 -16.42
CA GLY A 168 18.89 -1.29 -16.65
C GLY A 168 17.89 -1.80 -17.69
N ARG A 169 17.80 -3.14 -17.78
CA ARG A 169 17.02 -3.82 -18.83
C ARG A 169 15.51 -3.64 -18.68
N TYR A 170 15.02 -3.49 -17.46
CA TYR A 170 13.59 -3.49 -17.16
C TYR A 170 13.00 -2.09 -17.04
N TRP A 171 13.79 -1.12 -16.55
CA TRP A 171 13.29 0.20 -16.19
C TRP A 171 13.90 1.33 -17.05
N GLY A 172 14.94 1.04 -17.83
CA GLY A 172 15.65 2.04 -18.63
C GLY A 172 14.79 2.71 -19.69
N THR A 173 14.08 1.94 -20.52
CA THR A 173 13.28 2.50 -21.63
C THR A 173 11.79 2.56 -21.32
N PRO A 174 11.04 3.52 -21.88
CA PRO A 174 9.58 3.56 -21.74
C PRO A 174 8.90 2.26 -22.16
N GLU A 175 9.34 1.64 -23.26
CA GLU A 175 8.77 0.40 -23.79
C GLU A 175 9.06 -0.80 -22.88
N ALA A 176 10.25 -0.84 -22.25
CA ALA A 176 10.59 -1.87 -21.28
C ALA A 176 9.73 -1.74 -20.02
N ARG A 177 9.55 -0.50 -19.53
CA ARG A 177 8.70 -0.17 -18.39
C ARG A 177 7.25 -0.57 -18.64
N GLU A 178 6.69 -0.18 -19.78
CA GLU A 178 5.31 -0.51 -20.15
C GLU A 178 5.11 -2.02 -20.30
N ARG A 179 6.05 -2.72 -20.95
CA ARG A 179 6.00 -4.18 -21.07
C ARG A 179 5.96 -4.85 -19.70
N HIS A 180 6.86 -4.45 -18.80
CA HIS A 180 6.94 -5.09 -17.49
C HIS A 180 5.76 -4.71 -16.58
N LEU A 181 5.27 -3.48 -16.67
CA LEU A 181 4.03 -3.08 -16.00
C LEU A 181 2.83 -3.89 -16.52
N GLY A 182 2.77 -4.14 -17.83
CA GLY A 182 1.81 -5.04 -18.46
C GLY A 182 1.90 -6.48 -17.96
N GLU A 183 3.11 -7.01 -17.77
CA GLU A 183 3.33 -8.34 -17.16
C GLU A 183 2.76 -8.40 -15.73
N LEU A 184 3.08 -7.41 -14.88
CA LEU A 184 2.59 -7.36 -13.50
C LEU A 184 1.06 -7.22 -13.42
N ARG A 185 0.48 -6.36 -14.24
CA ARG A 185 -0.98 -6.22 -14.37
C ARG A 185 -1.62 -7.49 -14.90
N GLY A 186 -0.96 -8.19 -15.82
CA GLY A 186 -1.38 -9.49 -16.34
C GLY A 186 -1.45 -10.55 -15.24
N ILE A 187 -0.47 -10.58 -14.33
CA ILE A 187 -0.48 -11.46 -13.16
C ILE A 187 -1.69 -11.16 -12.27
N VAL A 188 -1.93 -9.90 -11.91
CA VAL A 188 -3.08 -9.52 -11.07
C VAL A 188 -4.40 -9.89 -11.75
N ARG A 189 -4.53 -9.64 -13.05
CA ARG A 189 -5.72 -10.01 -13.83
C ARG A 189 -5.95 -11.52 -13.82
N GLN A 190 -4.89 -12.31 -13.98
CA GLN A 190 -4.97 -13.76 -13.95
C GLN A 190 -5.42 -14.27 -12.57
N GLU A 191 -4.86 -13.76 -11.49
CA GLU A 191 -5.24 -14.14 -10.11
C GLU A 191 -6.70 -13.80 -9.79
N VAL A 192 -7.20 -12.66 -10.28
CA VAL A 192 -8.62 -12.29 -10.16
C VAL A 192 -9.51 -13.22 -10.98
N ALA A 193 -9.09 -13.58 -12.21
CA ALA A 193 -9.83 -14.49 -13.08
C ALA A 193 -9.89 -15.93 -12.53
N GLU A 194 -8.81 -16.41 -11.90
CA GLU A 194 -8.76 -17.72 -11.23
C GLU A 194 -9.73 -17.81 -10.04
N GLN A 195 -10.07 -16.66 -9.43
CA GLN A 195 -11.12 -16.53 -8.42
C GLN A 195 -12.53 -16.33 -9.01
N GLY A 196 -12.68 -16.37 -10.34
CA GLY A 196 -13.96 -16.25 -11.04
C GLY A 196 -14.49 -14.82 -11.20
N GLY A 197 -13.65 -13.80 -11.00
CA GLY A 197 -14.02 -12.40 -11.25
C GLY A 197 -13.29 -11.78 -12.43
N THR A 198 -13.45 -10.48 -12.54
CA THR A 198 -12.81 -9.66 -13.57
C THR A 198 -12.34 -8.35 -12.98
N ILE A 199 -11.34 -7.74 -13.60
CA ILE A 199 -10.80 -6.44 -13.22
C ILE A 199 -10.54 -5.62 -14.47
N THR A 200 -10.95 -4.36 -14.44
CA THR A 200 -10.79 -3.41 -15.54
C THR A 200 -9.35 -2.91 -15.64
N ASP A 201 -8.98 -2.39 -16.81
CA ASP A 201 -7.66 -1.77 -17.00
C ASP A 201 -7.47 -0.56 -16.11
N HIS A 202 -8.53 0.23 -15.88
CA HIS A 202 -8.50 1.37 -14.98
C HIS A 202 -8.20 0.97 -13.54
N GLU A 203 -8.83 -0.11 -13.04
CA GLU A 203 -8.54 -0.65 -11.70
C GLU A 203 -7.11 -1.17 -11.61
N LEU A 204 -6.62 -1.86 -12.65
CA LEU A 204 -5.22 -2.32 -12.71
C LEU A 204 -4.22 -1.16 -12.74
N GLU A 205 -4.56 -0.03 -13.36
CA GLU A 205 -3.75 1.19 -13.34
C GLU A 205 -3.67 1.81 -11.96
N ILE A 206 -4.74 1.72 -11.18
CA ILE A 206 -4.75 2.20 -9.79
C ILE A 206 -3.94 1.26 -8.89
N LEU A 207 -4.14 -0.05 -9.04
CA LEU A 207 -3.53 -1.06 -8.18
C LEU A 207 -2.07 -1.35 -8.51
N VAL A 208 -1.61 -1.14 -9.74
CA VAL A 208 -0.22 -1.40 -10.13
C VAL A 208 0.35 -0.18 -10.83
N GLN A 209 1.23 0.53 -10.12
CA GLN A 209 1.88 1.74 -10.62
C GLN A 209 3.39 1.60 -10.56
N LEU A 210 4.04 2.21 -11.56
CA LEU A 210 5.48 2.39 -11.61
C LEU A 210 5.76 3.89 -11.50
N HIS A 211 6.66 4.23 -10.59
CA HIS A 211 7.22 5.56 -10.43
C HIS A 211 8.71 5.50 -10.75
N THR A 212 9.19 6.48 -11.51
CA THR A 212 10.61 6.63 -11.80
C THR A 212 11.03 8.05 -11.48
N TRP A 213 12.27 8.24 -11.07
CA TRP A 213 12.81 9.56 -10.73
C TRP A 213 13.16 10.43 -11.96
N GLY A 214 12.56 10.16 -13.12
CA GLY A 214 12.89 10.80 -14.40
C GLY A 214 14.03 10.09 -15.11
N CYS A 215 14.91 10.86 -15.77
CA CYS A 215 16.12 10.34 -16.42
C CYS A 215 17.35 10.34 -15.51
N GLN A 216 17.22 10.90 -14.30
CA GLN A 216 18.30 11.07 -13.35
C GLN A 216 18.20 10.03 -12.23
N LYS A 217 19.35 9.81 -11.59
CA LYS A 217 19.46 9.04 -10.35
C LYS A 217 18.76 9.72 -9.19
N TYR A 218 18.31 8.95 -8.22
CA TYR A 218 17.53 9.41 -7.07
C TYR A 218 18.03 10.75 -6.47
N GLU A 219 19.31 10.88 -6.12
CA GLU A 219 19.81 12.10 -5.48
C GLU A 219 19.76 13.31 -6.43
N LEU A 220 20.14 13.11 -7.70
CA LEU A 220 20.13 14.18 -8.69
C LEU A 220 18.70 14.62 -9.03
N ALA A 221 17.76 13.67 -9.10
CA ALA A 221 16.37 13.95 -9.40
C ALA A 221 15.67 14.77 -8.31
N ASN A 222 16.09 14.63 -7.05
CA ASN A 222 15.36 15.17 -5.90
C ASN A 222 16.01 16.40 -5.25
N PHE A 223 17.26 16.70 -5.58
CA PHE A 223 18.04 17.77 -4.97
C PHE A 223 18.72 18.66 -6.01
N THR A 224 18.79 19.95 -5.72
CA THR A 224 19.55 20.91 -6.53
C THR A 224 21.05 20.74 -6.31
N ASP A 225 21.86 21.31 -7.20
CA ASP A 225 23.31 21.22 -7.08
C ASP A 225 23.82 21.94 -5.82
N GLU A 226 23.19 23.04 -5.42
CA GLU A 226 23.53 23.75 -4.17
C GLU A 226 23.20 22.93 -2.92
N GLU A 227 22.06 22.22 -2.92
CA GLU A 227 21.67 21.34 -1.82
C GLU A 227 22.63 20.16 -1.70
N LEU A 228 23.00 19.54 -2.83
CA LEU A 228 23.97 18.45 -2.88
C LEU A 228 25.37 18.91 -2.49
N GLU A 229 25.84 20.06 -2.99
CA GLU A 229 27.13 20.64 -2.63
C GLU A 229 27.21 20.89 -1.12
N THR A 230 26.16 21.48 -0.55
CA THR A 230 26.07 21.75 0.89
C THR A 230 26.10 20.46 1.70
N ALA A 231 25.28 19.48 1.34
CA ALA A 231 25.20 18.21 2.06
C ALA A 231 26.48 17.39 1.96
N ILE A 232 27.05 17.26 0.75
CA ILE A 232 28.32 16.56 0.54
C ILE A 232 29.44 17.25 1.31
N GLY A 233 29.52 18.58 1.29
CA GLY A 233 30.50 19.33 2.07
C GLY A 233 30.38 19.09 3.57
N GLN A 234 29.16 19.01 4.11
CA GLN A 234 28.92 18.66 5.52
C GLN A 234 29.40 17.25 5.85
N VAL A 235 29.05 16.26 5.02
CA VAL A 235 29.45 14.86 5.23
C VAL A 235 30.97 14.70 5.14
N LEU A 236 31.63 15.36 4.19
CA LEU A 236 33.09 15.31 4.04
C LEU A 236 33.81 15.94 5.24
N ARG A 237 33.36 17.10 5.73
CA ARG A 237 33.93 17.75 6.93
C ARG A 237 33.75 16.92 8.20
N ALA A 238 32.65 16.17 8.28
CA ALA A 238 32.36 15.29 9.41
C ALA A 238 33.07 13.92 9.31
N ASN A 239 33.71 13.61 8.18
CA ASN A 239 34.36 12.33 7.96
C ASN A 239 35.78 12.32 8.55
N PRO A 240 36.05 11.55 9.62
CA PRO A 240 37.38 11.49 10.23
C PRO A 240 38.44 10.87 9.30
N ASP A 241 38.02 10.04 8.34
CA ASP A 241 38.89 9.36 7.38
C ASP A 241 39.16 10.22 6.12
N ALA A 242 38.73 11.49 6.13
CA ALA A 242 38.94 12.39 5.01
C ALA A 242 40.43 12.70 4.81
N ALA A 243 41.10 11.90 3.97
CA ALA A 243 42.54 11.99 3.74
C ALA A 243 42.98 13.29 3.02
N GLY A 244 42.04 14.09 2.51
CA GLY A 244 42.30 15.32 1.77
C GLY A 244 41.87 16.57 2.54
N SER A 245 42.72 17.60 2.53
CA SER A 245 42.36 18.94 3.01
C SER A 245 41.15 19.48 2.23
N GLU A 246 40.22 20.17 2.90
CA GLU A 246 39.07 20.85 2.29
C GLU A 246 39.45 21.71 1.08
N ALA A 247 40.64 22.31 1.11
CA ALA A 247 41.20 23.10 0.02
C ALA A 247 41.39 22.30 -1.30
N ALA A 248 41.51 20.98 -1.23
CA ALA A 248 41.76 20.13 -2.40
C ALA A 248 40.48 19.75 -3.16
N TRP A 249 39.33 19.66 -2.48
CA TRP A 249 38.08 19.19 -3.07
C TRP A 249 37.02 20.29 -3.19
N SER A 250 36.96 21.23 -2.25
CA SER A 250 35.92 22.27 -2.23
C SER A 250 35.83 23.07 -3.54
N PRO A 251 36.93 23.49 -4.19
CA PRO A 251 36.84 24.26 -5.45
C PRO A 251 36.28 23.46 -6.64
N ARG A 252 36.28 22.12 -6.57
CA ARG A 252 35.88 21.23 -7.66
C ARG A 252 34.53 20.57 -7.44
N LEU A 253 34.02 20.56 -6.20
CA LEU A 253 32.81 19.82 -5.82
C LEU A 253 31.61 20.17 -6.72
N ARG A 254 31.34 21.46 -6.95
CA ARG A 254 30.26 21.89 -7.83
C ARG A 254 30.42 21.36 -9.25
N ALA A 255 31.61 21.52 -9.84
CA ALA A 255 31.89 21.03 -11.19
C ALA A 255 31.78 19.50 -11.29
N ASP A 256 32.13 18.76 -10.23
CA ASP A 256 31.98 17.31 -10.19
C ASP A 256 30.50 16.88 -10.08
N ILE A 257 29.67 17.62 -9.34
CA ILE A 257 28.21 17.41 -9.27
C ILE A 257 27.57 17.70 -10.64
N GLU A 258 27.90 18.84 -11.25
CA GLU A 258 27.43 19.23 -12.59
C GLU A 258 27.80 18.14 -13.63
N TYR A 259 29.07 17.68 -13.61
CA TYR A 259 29.54 16.61 -14.48
C TYR A 259 28.73 15.32 -14.32
N VAL A 260 28.47 14.90 -13.08
CA VAL A 260 27.70 13.69 -12.78
C VAL A 260 26.25 13.84 -13.24
N ARG A 261 25.65 15.03 -13.10
CA ARG A 261 24.31 15.33 -13.58
C ARG A 261 24.20 15.29 -15.10
N GLU A 262 25.09 15.99 -15.80
CA GLU A 262 25.13 16.01 -17.27
C GLU A 262 25.38 14.62 -17.86
N SER A 263 26.19 13.82 -17.17
CA SER A 263 26.55 12.47 -17.58
C SER A 263 25.53 11.40 -17.11
N MET A 264 24.49 11.78 -16.37
CA MET A 264 23.49 10.88 -15.78
C MET A 264 24.10 9.75 -14.94
N LEU A 265 25.16 10.05 -14.20
CA LEU A 265 25.90 9.08 -13.39
C LEU A 265 25.36 9.02 -11.95
N ASP A 266 25.77 7.99 -11.22
CA ASP A 266 25.51 7.86 -9.79
C ASP A 266 26.26 8.94 -8.98
N ILE A 267 25.63 9.49 -7.94
CA ILE A 267 26.27 10.51 -7.08
C ILE A 267 27.56 10.00 -6.42
N GLY A 268 27.71 8.68 -6.27
CA GLY A 268 28.94 8.04 -5.80
C GLY A 268 30.17 8.39 -6.64
N VAL A 269 30.00 8.69 -7.93
CA VAL A 269 31.09 9.11 -8.82
C VAL A 269 31.72 10.43 -8.34
N VAL A 270 30.96 11.32 -7.68
CA VAL A 270 31.52 12.53 -7.05
C VAL A 270 32.52 12.14 -5.96
N PHE A 271 32.17 11.15 -5.13
CA PHE A 271 33.05 10.66 -4.05
C PHE A 271 34.30 9.97 -4.60
N ASP A 272 34.16 9.18 -5.66
CA ASP A 272 35.30 8.54 -6.34
C ASP A 272 36.28 9.58 -6.90
N ARG A 273 35.76 10.64 -7.54
CA ARG A 273 36.58 11.72 -8.11
C ARG A 273 37.28 12.57 -7.06
N ILE A 274 36.64 12.76 -5.91
CA ILE A 274 37.23 13.45 -4.75
C ILE A 274 38.15 12.51 -3.95
N GLN A 275 38.18 11.21 -4.28
CA GLN A 275 38.95 10.16 -3.62
C GLN A 275 38.62 10.04 -2.13
N GLN A 276 37.33 10.12 -1.80
CA GLN A 276 36.84 10.05 -0.42
C GLN A 276 35.82 8.94 -0.27
N HIS A 277 35.96 8.12 0.76
CA HIS A 277 34.97 7.10 1.05
C HIS A 277 33.84 7.69 1.89
N VAL A 278 32.70 7.92 1.25
CA VAL A 278 31.50 8.47 1.88
C VAL A 278 30.37 7.45 1.84
N SER A 279 29.72 7.25 2.99
CA SER A 279 28.51 6.43 3.05
C SER A 279 27.32 7.20 2.47
N LYS A 280 26.64 6.63 1.46
CA LYS A 280 25.39 7.18 0.92
C LYS A 280 24.31 7.34 1.98
N VAL A 281 24.27 6.47 2.99
CA VAL A 281 23.31 6.57 4.10
C VAL A 281 23.53 7.86 4.89
N LYS A 282 24.80 8.23 5.18
CA LYS A 282 25.11 9.50 5.84
C LYS A 282 24.71 10.71 5.00
N LEU A 283 24.89 10.63 3.67
CA LEU A 283 24.41 11.67 2.78
C LEU A 283 22.88 11.80 2.84
N ALA A 284 22.16 10.67 2.83
CA ALA A 284 20.71 10.65 2.97
C ALA A 284 20.25 11.30 4.29
N GLU A 285 20.89 10.97 5.41
CA GLU A 285 20.57 11.57 6.72
C GLU A 285 20.71 13.10 6.71
N VAL A 286 21.75 13.63 6.05
CA VAL A 286 21.97 15.08 5.92
C VAL A 286 20.98 15.75 4.97
N LEU A 287 20.55 15.05 3.93
CA LEU A 287 19.60 15.55 2.93
C LEU A 287 18.13 15.45 3.39
N LEU A 288 17.81 14.59 4.35
CA LEU A 288 16.44 14.39 4.83
C LEU A 288 15.76 15.70 5.29
N PRO A 289 16.37 16.57 6.12
CA PRO A 289 15.75 17.84 6.51
C PRO A 289 15.38 18.73 5.33
N VAL A 290 16.15 18.68 4.24
CA VAL A 290 15.85 19.43 3.01
C VAL A 290 14.58 18.90 2.36
N LEU A 291 14.39 17.57 2.28
CA LEU A 291 13.15 16.98 1.76
C LEU A 291 11.94 17.30 2.63
N ILE A 292 12.08 17.23 3.96
CA ILE A 292 11.01 17.58 4.90
C ILE A 292 10.62 19.04 4.72
N ALA A 293 11.60 19.95 4.60
CA ALA A 293 11.30 21.35 4.30
C ALA A 293 10.55 21.49 2.97
N LYS A 294 10.95 20.79 1.90
CA LYS A 294 10.22 20.82 0.62
C LYS A 294 8.79 20.29 0.73
N LEU A 295 8.55 19.30 1.58
CA LEU A 295 7.21 18.79 1.89
C LEU A 295 6.35 19.87 2.57
N GLU A 296 6.90 20.61 3.55
CA GLU A 296 6.18 21.64 4.30
C GLU A 296 5.85 22.90 3.47
N HIS A 297 6.66 23.22 2.45
CA HIS A 297 6.49 24.41 1.60
C HIS A 297 5.42 24.25 0.49
N GLU A 298 4.61 23.19 0.53
CA GLU A 298 3.47 22.90 -0.38
C GLU A 298 2.43 24.05 -0.49
N ARG A 299 2.46 25.02 0.43
CA ARG A 299 1.49 26.13 0.48
C ARG A 299 1.63 27.16 -0.65
N TYR A 300 2.61 27.03 -1.54
CA TYR A 300 2.85 27.98 -2.63
C TYR A 300 2.43 27.43 -4.01
N PRO A 301 1.36 27.96 -4.63
CA PRO A 301 0.95 27.54 -5.96
C PRO A 301 2.06 27.82 -6.99
N GLY A 302 2.47 26.78 -7.73
CA GLY A 302 3.50 26.84 -8.77
C GLY A 302 4.87 26.26 -8.38
N HIS A 303 5.03 25.74 -7.16
CA HIS A 303 6.25 25.02 -6.79
C HIS A 303 6.28 23.64 -7.47
N ILE A 304 7.37 23.33 -8.17
CA ILE A 304 7.60 22.00 -8.76
C ILE A 304 8.16 21.11 -7.66
N HIS A 305 7.44 20.06 -7.31
CA HIS A 305 7.88 19.10 -6.30
C HIS A 305 8.98 18.19 -6.85
N PRO A 306 9.95 17.80 -6.00
CA PRO A 306 10.81 16.67 -6.30
C PRO A 306 10.00 15.40 -6.54
N PRO A 307 10.44 14.50 -7.44
CA PRO A 307 9.74 13.24 -7.71
C PRO A 307 9.45 12.36 -6.49
N VAL A 308 10.29 12.38 -5.45
CA VAL A 308 10.05 11.64 -4.20
C VAL A 308 8.92 12.24 -3.35
N VAL A 309 8.76 13.56 -3.39
CA VAL A 309 7.67 14.24 -2.70
C VAL A 309 6.34 13.96 -3.42
N ASP A 310 6.34 13.98 -4.76
CA ASP A 310 5.19 13.55 -5.56
C ASP A 310 4.76 12.10 -5.26
N LEU A 311 5.74 11.20 -5.14
CA LEU A 311 5.47 9.82 -4.72
C LEU A 311 4.78 9.78 -3.35
N ALA A 312 5.29 10.53 -2.37
CA ALA A 312 4.72 10.54 -1.02
C ALA A 312 3.26 11.03 -1.01
N TYR A 313 2.94 12.09 -1.77
CA TYR A 313 1.57 12.58 -1.92
C TYR A 313 0.66 11.62 -2.68
N ASN A 314 1.17 10.97 -3.73
CA ASN A 314 0.43 9.94 -4.44
C ASN A 314 0.08 8.78 -3.50
N LEU A 315 1.04 8.32 -2.68
CA LEU A 315 0.81 7.29 -1.67
C LEU A 315 -0.26 7.72 -0.65
N ALA A 316 -0.24 8.96 -0.16
CA ALA A 316 -1.27 9.47 0.75
C ALA A 316 -2.67 9.50 0.12
N ARG A 317 -2.77 9.96 -1.13
CA ARG A 317 -4.04 9.90 -1.88
C ARG A 317 -4.52 8.47 -2.06
N LEU A 318 -3.62 7.54 -2.38
CA LEU A 318 -3.96 6.15 -2.61
C LEU A 318 -4.40 5.46 -1.32
N VAL A 319 -3.68 5.66 -0.21
CA VAL A 319 -4.09 5.16 1.11
C VAL A 319 -5.47 5.70 1.47
N SER A 320 -5.73 7.00 1.29
CA SER A 320 -7.05 7.59 1.54
C SER A 320 -8.14 6.97 0.67
N ARG A 321 -7.83 6.64 -0.59
CA ARG A 321 -8.78 6.01 -1.52
C ARG A 321 -9.10 4.57 -1.12
N LEU A 322 -8.10 3.79 -0.70
CA LEU A 322 -8.25 2.36 -0.42
C LEU A 322 -8.72 2.06 1.01
N SER A 323 -8.47 2.95 1.98
CA SER A 323 -8.83 2.76 3.39
C SER A 323 -10.34 2.92 3.68
N GLY A 324 -11.12 3.47 2.75
CA GLY A 324 -12.51 3.90 2.99
C GLY A 324 -13.58 2.80 2.97
N GLY A 325 -13.21 1.52 2.80
CA GLY A 325 -14.16 0.38 2.82
C GLY A 325 -15.21 0.36 1.69
N GLY A 326 -15.22 1.36 0.80
CA GLY A 326 -16.15 1.52 -0.31
C GLY A 326 -15.59 1.15 -1.68
N TYR A 327 -14.36 0.63 -1.75
CA TYR A 327 -13.80 0.16 -3.01
C TYR A 327 -14.47 -1.17 -3.39
N SER A 328 -15.16 -1.18 -4.54
CA SER A 328 -15.76 -2.37 -5.14
C SER A 328 -15.22 -2.51 -6.56
N LEU A 329 -14.99 -3.74 -6.99
CA LEU A 329 -14.68 -4.00 -8.39
C LEU A 329 -15.93 -3.81 -9.24
N GLU A 330 -15.77 -3.21 -10.43
CA GLU A 330 -16.85 -3.16 -11.40
C GLU A 330 -17.10 -4.56 -11.96
N THR A 331 -18.33 -5.07 -11.78
CA THR A 331 -18.75 -6.32 -12.42
C THR A 331 -19.11 -6.01 -13.88
N PRO A 332 -18.54 -6.71 -14.87
CA PRO A 332 -18.91 -6.52 -16.26
C PRO A 332 -20.38 -6.90 -16.44
N VAL A 333 -21.11 -6.06 -17.15
CA VAL A 333 -22.50 -6.34 -17.53
C VAL A 333 -22.49 -7.63 -18.37
N PRO A 334 -23.28 -8.66 -18.03
CA PRO A 334 -23.38 -9.83 -18.86
C PRO A 334 -23.90 -9.42 -20.24
N VAL A 335 -23.15 -9.77 -21.29
CA VAL A 335 -23.59 -9.56 -22.67
C VAL A 335 -24.87 -10.39 -22.86
N PRO A 336 -25.99 -9.80 -23.31
CA PRO A 336 -27.20 -10.56 -23.60
C PRO A 336 -26.87 -11.62 -24.65
N GLN A 337 -27.18 -12.88 -24.35
CA GLN A 337 -27.05 -14.01 -25.30
C GLN A 337 -28.09 -13.92 -26.42
#